data_AF-A0A8T9Q4W7-F1
#
_entry.id   AF-A0A8T9Q4W7-F1
#
_cell.length_a   1.000
_cell.length_b   1.000
_cell.length_c   1.000
_cell.angle_alpha   90.00
_cell.angle_beta   90.00
_cell.angle_gamma   90.00
#
_symmetry.space_group_name_H-M   'P 1'
#
loop_
_entity.id
_entity.type
_entity.pdbx_description
1 polymer ?
#
loop_
_entity_poly.entity_id
_entity_poly.type
_entity_poly.pdbx_seq_one_letter_code
_entity_poly.pdbx_strand_id
1 'polypeptide(L)'
;MSLSPAAEDALSDEALAAHLFPSGGEMGARIRALDWSATQLGAIRTWPQSLRSAVNIMLGSRFPMMVHWGPELIHFYNDGYATIMQSKHPGALGQPAEPWWREMWPFLLSIFEPVLAGQTTFFENKLVLPNRRGFVEEAYFTFSHSPIYDEAGTVGGIFVTTLETTTAVLQQRRLALLQHLTAQTALSALPAEVAQHIIAALATNAADIPFALLYTHEPNAPQAQLRAWFGLPAGEPAAPATLPTAPAGPPPGAGRWPRQFNRARRCW
;
A
#
# COMPACT_ATOMS: atom_id res chain seq x y z
N MET A 1 -21.93 -8.01 -28.46
CA MET A 1 -23.35 -8.16 -28.87
C MET A 1 -23.99 -9.01 -27.80
N SER A 2 -24.98 -8.49 -27.06
CA SER A 2 -25.61 -9.22 -25.96
C SER A 2 -26.37 -10.43 -26.52
N LEU A 3 -26.21 -11.61 -25.91
CA LEU A 3 -27.07 -12.75 -26.21
C LEU A 3 -28.51 -12.44 -25.77
N SER A 4 -29.48 -13.05 -26.45
CA SER A 4 -30.86 -13.07 -25.96
C SER A 4 -30.97 -14.05 -24.78
N PRO A 5 -31.94 -13.89 -23.88
CA PRO A 5 -32.13 -14.80 -22.74
C PRO A 5 -32.23 -16.27 -23.16
N ALA A 6 -32.97 -16.56 -24.23
CA ALA A 6 -33.10 -17.91 -24.78
C ALA A 6 -31.79 -18.50 -25.32
N ALA A 7 -30.89 -17.64 -25.82
CA ALA A 7 -29.57 -18.06 -26.29
C ALA A 7 -28.60 -18.29 -25.12
N GLU A 8 -28.72 -17.52 -24.02
CA GLU A 8 -27.98 -17.81 -22.79
C GLU A 8 -28.40 -19.17 -22.21
N ASP A 9 -29.69 -19.49 -22.19
CA ASP A 9 -30.23 -20.75 -21.64
C ASP A 9 -29.79 -22.01 -22.38
N ALA A 10 -29.36 -21.89 -23.63
CA ALA A 10 -28.81 -23.00 -24.39
C ALA A 10 -27.33 -23.29 -24.11
N LEU A 11 -26.61 -22.39 -23.43
CA LEU A 11 -25.18 -22.53 -23.13
C LEU A 11 -24.95 -23.29 -21.82
N SER A 12 -23.89 -24.10 -21.78
CA SER A 12 -23.33 -24.57 -20.50
C SER A 12 -22.81 -23.37 -19.68
N ASP A 13 -22.73 -23.52 -18.37
CA ASP A 13 -22.22 -22.44 -17.49
C ASP A 13 -20.79 -22.02 -17.85
N GLU A 14 -19.95 -22.97 -18.29
CA GLU A 14 -18.60 -22.68 -18.77
C GLU A 14 -18.61 -21.84 -20.05
N ALA A 15 -19.45 -22.19 -21.04
CA ALA A 15 -19.58 -21.44 -22.28
C ALA A 15 -20.20 -20.06 -22.05
N LEU A 16 -21.15 -19.95 -21.13
CA LEU A 16 -21.73 -18.69 -20.71
C LEU A 16 -20.67 -17.80 -20.02
N ALA A 17 -19.87 -18.35 -19.10
CA ALA A 17 -18.81 -17.62 -18.44
C ALA A 17 -17.75 -17.12 -19.44
N ALA A 18 -17.38 -17.93 -20.44
CA ALA A 18 -16.48 -17.52 -21.53
C ALA A 18 -17.07 -16.40 -22.40
N HIS A 19 -18.37 -16.44 -22.67
CA HIS A 19 -19.05 -15.38 -23.41
C HIS A 19 -19.13 -14.08 -22.61
N LEU A 20 -19.51 -14.15 -21.33
CA LEU A 20 -19.69 -12.99 -20.46
C LEU A 20 -18.36 -12.32 -20.10
N PHE A 21 -17.30 -13.12 -19.92
CA PHE A 21 -15.98 -12.66 -19.50
C PHE A 21 -14.90 -13.12 -20.49
N PRO A 22 -14.81 -12.53 -21.69
CA PRO A 22 -13.92 -13.00 -22.75
C PRO A 22 -12.43 -12.70 -22.51
N SER A 23 -12.11 -11.77 -21.61
CA SER A 23 -10.75 -11.29 -21.32
C SER A 23 -10.37 -11.49 -19.84
N GLY A 24 -9.37 -10.74 -19.34
CA GLY A 24 -9.03 -10.71 -17.91
C GLY A 24 -7.85 -11.57 -17.47
N GLY A 25 -7.03 -12.06 -18.39
CA GLY A 25 -5.77 -12.76 -18.07
C GLY A 25 -5.96 -13.94 -17.10
N GLU A 26 -5.15 -13.99 -16.05
CA GLU A 26 -5.20 -15.09 -15.05
C GLU A 26 -6.53 -15.07 -14.27
N MET A 27 -6.94 -13.91 -13.76
CA MET A 27 -8.14 -13.78 -12.95
C MET A 27 -9.41 -14.02 -13.76
N GLY A 28 -9.43 -13.63 -15.04
CA GLY A 28 -10.51 -13.97 -15.95
C GLY A 28 -10.63 -15.48 -16.12
N ALA A 29 -9.51 -16.19 -16.29
CA ALA A 29 -9.53 -17.66 -16.36
C ALA A 29 -10.01 -18.30 -15.04
N ARG A 30 -9.59 -17.78 -13.89
CA ARG A 30 -10.04 -18.27 -12.57
C ARG A 30 -11.52 -18.03 -12.34
N ILE A 31 -12.04 -16.86 -12.70
CA ILE A 31 -13.48 -16.54 -12.59
C ILE A 31 -14.29 -17.48 -13.48
N ARG A 32 -13.82 -17.81 -14.69
CA ARG A 32 -14.53 -18.76 -15.56
C ARG A 32 -14.47 -20.20 -15.06
N ALA A 33 -13.37 -20.59 -14.42
CA ALA A 33 -13.15 -21.97 -13.95
C ALA A 33 -13.76 -22.27 -12.57
N LEU A 34 -14.13 -21.25 -11.79
CA LEU A 34 -14.72 -21.43 -10.48
C LEU A 34 -16.16 -21.93 -10.61
N ASP A 35 -16.51 -22.99 -9.87
CA ASP A 35 -17.90 -23.42 -9.73
C ASP A 35 -18.66 -22.47 -8.81
N TRP A 36 -19.26 -21.44 -9.41
CA TRP A 36 -20.02 -20.43 -8.67
C TRP A 36 -21.31 -20.97 -8.06
N SER A 37 -21.86 -22.07 -8.58
CA SER A 37 -23.06 -22.70 -8.02
C SER A 37 -22.84 -23.24 -6.61
N ALA A 38 -21.58 -23.59 -6.29
CA ALA A 38 -21.14 -24.01 -4.97
C ALA A 38 -20.79 -22.84 -4.02
N THR A 39 -20.88 -21.59 -4.48
CA THR A 39 -20.61 -20.38 -3.68
C THR A 39 -21.91 -19.75 -3.16
N GLN A 40 -21.80 -18.87 -2.17
CA GLN A 40 -22.94 -18.09 -1.65
C GLN A 40 -23.59 -17.17 -2.70
N LEU A 41 -22.87 -16.84 -3.78
CA LEU A 41 -23.37 -15.99 -4.85
C LEU A 41 -24.28 -16.74 -5.84
N GLY A 42 -24.12 -18.06 -5.93
CA GLY A 42 -24.83 -18.90 -6.88
C GLY A 42 -24.30 -18.84 -8.31
N ALA A 43 -24.92 -19.63 -9.19
CA ALA A 43 -24.48 -19.81 -10.57
C ALA A 43 -24.40 -18.49 -11.36
N ILE A 44 -23.43 -18.35 -12.26
CA ILE A 44 -23.23 -17.14 -13.08
C ILE A 44 -24.50 -16.72 -13.83
N ARG A 45 -25.31 -17.69 -14.27
CA ARG A 45 -26.59 -17.45 -14.93
C ARG A 45 -27.55 -16.61 -14.09
N THR A 46 -27.52 -16.73 -12.77
CA THR A 46 -28.41 -15.98 -11.87
C THR A 46 -27.85 -14.62 -11.49
N TRP A 47 -26.64 -14.27 -11.93
CA TRP A 47 -26.05 -12.99 -11.58
C TRP A 47 -26.78 -11.83 -12.25
N PRO A 48 -27.05 -10.75 -11.51
CA PRO A 48 -27.62 -9.54 -12.09
C PRO A 48 -26.68 -8.92 -13.12
N GLN A 49 -27.25 -8.18 -14.08
CA GLN A 49 -26.50 -7.55 -15.17
C GLN A 49 -25.52 -6.50 -14.64
N SER A 50 -25.89 -5.80 -13.57
CA SER A 50 -25.05 -4.86 -12.82
C SER A 50 -23.73 -5.49 -12.37
N LEU A 51 -23.78 -6.67 -11.72
CA LEU A 51 -22.59 -7.43 -11.33
C LEU A 51 -21.78 -7.88 -12.56
N ARG A 52 -22.44 -8.49 -13.55
CA ARG A 52 -21.77 -8.97 -14.78
C ARG A 52 -20.99 -7.83 -15.44
N SER A 53 -21.58 -6.65 -15.52
CA SER A 53 -20.97 -5.45 -16.12
C SER A 53 -19.77 -4.97 -15.30
N ALA A 54 -19.91 -4.90 -13.97
CA ALA A 54 -18.83 -4.47 -13.07
C ALA A 54 -17.62 -5.42 -13.14
N VAL A 55 -17.86 -6.74 -13.12
CA VAL A 55 -16.78 -7.75 -13.27
C VAL A 55 -16.10 -7.64 -14.62
N ASN A 56 -16.84 -7.40 -15.70
CA ASN A 56 -16.26 -7.23 -17.03
C ASN A 56 -15.35 -5.98 -17.12
N ILE A 57 -15.82 -4.84 -16.59
CA ILE A 57 -15.01 -3.60 -16.50
C ILE A 57 -13.73 -3.85 -15.68
N MET A 58 -13.87 -4.49 -14.52
CA MET A 58 -12.76 -4.83 -13.63
C MET A 58 -11.71 -5.70 -14.35
N LEU A 59 -12.15 -6.77 -15.03
CA LEU A 59 -11.27 -7.67 -15.79
C LEU A 59 -10.63 -7.01 -17.02
N GLY A 60 -11.32 -6.08 -17.67
CA GLY A 60 -10.80 -5.35 -18.83
C GLY A 60 -9.76 -4.28 -18.48
N SER A 61 -9.68 -3.87 -17.21
CA SER A 61 -8.76 -2.81 -16.75
C SER A 61 -7.37 -3.34 -16.40
N ARG A 62 -6.34 -2.55 -16.70
CA ARG A 62 -4.96 -2.76 -16.22
C ARG A 62 -4.68 -2.09 -14.87
N PHE A 63 -5.54 -1.18 -14.43
CA PHE A 63 -5.46 -0.66 -13.08
C PHE A 63 -5.92 -1.73 -12.10
N PRO A 64 -5.29 -1.86 -10.91
CA PRO A 64 -5.79 -2.74 -9.85
C PRO A 64 -7.23 -2.39 -9.49
N MET A 65 -8.13 -3.34 -9.69
CA MET A 65 -9.55 -3.19 -9.41
C MET A 65 -10.10 -4.42 -8.68
N MET A 66 -11.09 -4.16 -7.82
CA MET A 66 -11.81 -5.17 -7.05
C MET A 66 -13.30 -4.82 -7.01
N VAL A 67 -14.15 -5.84 -6.94
CA VAL A 67 -15.58 -5.71 -6.67
C VAL A 67 -15.90 -6.53 -5.42
N HIS A 68 -16.64 -5.91 -4.50
CA HIS A 68 -17.34 -6.61 -3.42
C HIS A 68 -18.81 -6.66 -3.78
N TRP A 69 -19.41 -7.84 -3.75
CA TRP A 69 -20.82 -8.00 -4.13
C TRP A 69 -21.68 -8.65 -3.05
N GLY A 70 -22.89 -8.12 -2.90
CA GLY A 70 -23.92 -8.68 -2.01
C GLY A 70 -23.63 -8.45 -0.53
N PRO A 71 -24.48 -9.01 0.36
CA PRO A 71 -24.39 -8.79 1.81
C PRO A 71 -23.09 -9.32 2.43
N GLU A 72 -22.51 -10.37 1.86
CA GLU A 72 -21.25 -10.98 2.31
C GLU A 72 -20.01 -10.34 1.68
N LEU A 73 -20.20 -9.32 0.82
CA LEU A 73 -19.15 -8.58 0.13
C LEU A 73 -18.16 -9.50 -0.62
N ILE A 74 -18.72 -10.46 -1.37
CA ILE A 74 -17.98 -11.50 -2.10
C ILE A 74 -16.93 -10.86 -3.03
N HIS A 75 -15.68 -11.34 -2.95
CA HIS A 75 -14.57 -10.77 -3.70
C HIS A 75 -14.52 -11.19 -5.17
N PHE A 76 -14.34 -10.19 -6.00
CA PHE A 76 -13.82 -10.28 -7.36
C PHE A 76 -12.65 -9.32 -7.48
N TYR A 77 -11.62 -9.70 -8.21
CA TYR A 77 -10.49 -8.81 -8.46
C TYR A 77 -9.77 -9.18 -9.75
N ASN A 78 -9.07 -8.22 -10.36
CA ASN A 78 -8.31 -8.45 -11.59
C ASN A 78 -6.83 -8.77 -11.30
N ASP A 79 -6.09 -9.08 -12.37
CA ASP A 79 -4.65 -9.41 -12.30
C ASP A 79 -3.83 -8.30 -11.61
N GLY A 80 -4.17 -7.03 -11.88
CA GLY A 80 -3.52 -5.89 -11.25
C GLY A 80 -3.67 -5.91 -9.73
N TYR A 81 -4.88 -6.18 -9.23
CA TYR A 81 -5.17 -6.23 -7.80
C TYR A 81 -4.66 -7.53 -7.15
N ALA A 82 -4.56 -8.63 -7.90
CA ALA A 82 -3.94 -9.87 -7.42
C ALA A 82 -2.49 -9.63 -6.93
N THR A 83 -1.74 -8.74 -7.59
CA THR A 83 -0.38 -8.35 -7.16
C THR A 83 -0.33 -7.62 -5.83
N ILE A 84 -1.40 -6.91 -5.46
CA ILE A 84 -1.56 -6.23 -4.16
C ILE A 84 -1.94 -7.25 -3.09
N MET A 85 -2.83 -8.19 -3.43
CA MET A 85 -3.33 -9.25 -2.54
C MET A 85 -2.27 -10.25 -2.11
N GLN A 86 -1.27 -10.52 -2.95
CA GLN A 86 -0.15 -11.45 -2.72
C GLN A 86 -0.60 -12.75 -2.04
N SER A 87 -0.28 -12.95 -0.76
CA SER A 87 -0.60 -14.17 0.00
C SER A 87 -2.09 -14.50 0.10
N LYS A 88 -2.97 -13.52 -0.14
CA LYS A 88 -4.43 -13.72 -0.16
C LYS A 88 -4.94 -14.25 -1.50
N HIS A 89 -4.16 -14.05 -2.57
CA HIS A 89 -4.44 -14.61 -3.89
C HIS A 89 -3.89 -16.05 -4.00
N PRO A 90 -4.61 -16.99 -4.65
CA PRO A 90 -5.92 -16.82 -5.27
C PRO A 90 -7.11 -17.03 -4.33
N GLY A 91 -6.86 -17.52 -3.10
CA GLY A 91 -7.90 -18.07 -2.23
C GLY A 91 -9.04 -17.11 -1.87
N ALA A 92 -8.81 -15.79 -1.91
CA ALA A 92 -9.86 -14.80 -1.64
C ALA A 92 -10.97 -14.75 -2.70
N LEU A 93 -10.73 -15.24 -3.92
CA LEU A 93 -11.71 -15.15 -5.01
C LEU A 93 -13.00 -15.91 -4.65
N GLY A 94 -14.15 -15.25 -4.79
CA GLY A 94 -15.46 -15.84 -4.50
C GLY A 94 -15.73 -16.08 -3.01
N GLN A 95 -14.87 -15.57 -2.12
CA GLN A 95 -15.03 -15.69 -0.67
C GLN A 95 -15.57 -14.39 -0.03
N PRO A 96 -16.22 -14.47 1.14
CA PRO A 96 -16.65 -13.30 1.92
C PRO A 96 -15.48 -12.36 2.28
N ALA A 97 -15.78 -11.06 2.45
CA ALA A 97 -14.76 -10.05 2.71
C ALA A 97 -14.04 -10.20 4.05
N GLU A 98 -14.83 -10.28 5.13
CA GLU A 98 -14.33 -10.17 6.50
C GLU A 98 -13.21 -11.16 6.85
N PRO A 99 -13.32 -12.48 6.57
CA PRO A 99 -12.28 -13.42 6.98
C PRO A 99 -10.91 -13.14 6.35
N TRP A 100 -10.90 -12.60 5.13
CA TRP A 100 -9.69 -12.30 4.37
C TRP A 100 -9.08 -10.94 4.70
N TRP A 101 -9.85 -10.03 5.30
CA TRP A 101 -9.40 -8.69 5.66
C TRP A 101 -9.49 -8.41 7.16
N ARG A 102 -9.57 -9.45 7.98
CA ARG A 102 -9.82 -9.38 9.43
C ARG A 102 -8.92 -8.36 10.13
N GLU A 103 -7.66 -8.27 9.74
CA GLU A 103 -6.66 -7.36 10.32
C GLU A 103 -6.92 -5.87 10.03
N MET A 104 -7.65 -5.54 8.97
CA MET A 104 -8.03 -4.18 8.60
C MET A 104 -9.56 -3.95 8.63
N TRP A 105 -10.34 -4.94 9.09
CA TRP A 105 -11.79 -4.91 8.97
C TRP A 105 -12.45 -3.67 9.59
N PRO A 106 -12.08 -3.21 10.80
CA PRO A 106 -12.65 -1.98 11.36
C PRO A 106 -12.41 -0.74 10.49
N PHE A 107 -11.25 -0.66 9.84
CA PHE A 107 -10.94 0.43 8.92
C PHE A 107 -11.73 0.31 7.62
N LEU A 108 -11.83 -0.89 7.05
CA LEU A 108 -12.61 -1.13 5.83
C LEU A 108 -14.11 -0.89 6.07
N LEU A 109 -14.66 -1.25 7.22
CA LEU A 109 -16.05 -0.94 7.57
C LEU A 109 -16.33 0.57 7.55
N SER A 110 -15.42 1.39 8.08
CA SER A 110 -15.55 2.86 8.05
C SER A 110 -15.60 3.44 6.63
N ILE A 111 -15.12 2.67 5.64
CA ILE A 111 -15.15 3.00 4.22
C ILE A 111 -16.39 2.40 3.55
N PHE A 112 -16.70 1.14 3.85
CA PHE A 112 -17.77 0.38 3.20
C PHE A 112 -19.15 0.87 3.63
N GLU A 113 -19.36 1.23 4.90
CA GLU A 113 -20.65 1.69 5.40
C GLU A 113 -21.18 2.93 4.65
N PRO A 114 -20.40 4.02 4.47
CA PRO A 114 -20.82 5.15 3.63
C PRO A 114 -21.12 4.74 2.18
N VAL A 115 -20.30 3.85 1.60
CA VAL A 115 -20.44 3.44 0.19
C VAL A 115 -21.70 2.61 -0.02
N LEU A 116 -22.01 1.71 0.92
CA LEU A 116 -23.27 0.96 0.93
C LEU A 116 -24.49 1.88 1.14
N ALA A 117 -24.29 3.04 1.79
CA ALA A 117 -25.29 4.11 1.86
C ALA A 117 -25.30 5.04 0.62
N GLY A 118 -24.57 4.69 -0.45
CA GLY A 118 -24.54 5.43 -1.72
C GLY A 118 -23.49 6.54 -1.81
N GLN A 119 -22.58 6.66 -0.84
CA GLN A 119 -21.56 7.71 -0.80
C GLN A 119 -20.18 7.20 -1.22
N THR A 120 -19.64 7.74 -2.32
CA THR A 120 -18.26 7.43 -2.74
C THR A 120 -17.24 7.96 -1.73
N THR A 121 -16.22 7.15 -1.44
CA THR A 121 -15.06 7.58 -0.65
C THR A 121 -13.81 7.59 -1.52
N PHE A 122 -12.89 8.51 -1.21
CA PHE A 122 -11.63 8.67 -1.94
C PHE A 122 -10.51 9.03 -0.97
N PHE A 123 -9.35 8.39 -1.15
CA PHE A 123 -8.15 8.66 -0.38
C PHE A 123 -6.98 8.80 -1.34
N GLU A 124 -6.22 9.89 -1.18
CA GLU A 124 -5.05 10.17 -1.97
C GLU A 124 -3.78 9.92 -1.16
N ASN A 125 -2.82 9.18 -1.73
CA ASN A 125 -1.51 8.89 -1.14
C ASN A 125 -1.62 8.50 0.34
N LYS A 126 -2.58 7.63 0.66
CA LYS A 126 -2.83 7.17 2.02
C LYS A 126 -1.77 6.15 2.40
N LEU A 127 -1.09 6.41 3.52
CA LEU A 127 -0.21 5.41 4.14
C LEU A 127 -1.03 4.22 4.63
N VAL A 128 -0.68 3.04 4.15
CA VAL A 128 -1.17 1.74 4.60
C VAL A 128 0.04 0.90 4.98
N LEU A 129 -0.13 0.05 5.99
CA LEU A 129 0.93 -0.81 6.52
C LEU A 129 0.64 -2.30 6.24
N PRO A 130 0.58 -2.74 4.96
CA PRO A 130 0.23 -4.11 4.63
C PRO A 130 1.31 -5.09 5.08
N ASN A 131 0.88 -6.30 5.46
CA ASN A 131 1.76 -7.46 5.63
C ASN A 131 1.62 -8.40 4.44
N ARG A 132 2.46 -8.21 3.42
CA ARG A 132 2.35 -8.93 2.13
C ARG A 132 3.50 -9.90 1.85
N ARG A 133 4.67 -9.68 2.48
CA ARG A 133 5.89 -10.51 2.33
C ARG A 133 6.38 -11.13 3.64
N GLY A 134 5.46 -11.37 4.57
CA GLY A 134 5.80 -11.81 5.93
C GLY A 134 6.31 -10.69 6.83
N PHE A 135 6.21 -9.44 6.36
CA PHE A 135 6.53 -8.25 7.12
C PHE A 135 5.66 -7.04 6.77
N VAL A 136 5.61 -6.11 7.71
CA VAL A 136 4.91 -4.82 7.57
C VAL A 136 5.72 -3.88 6.70
N GLU A 137 5.14 -3.45 5.59
CA GLU A 137 5.74 -2.51 4.64
C GLU A 137 5.09 -1.11 4.75
N GLU A 138 5.87 -0.05 4.62
CA GLU A 138 5.33 1.29 4.35
C GLU A 138 4.92 1.36 2.88
N ALA A 139 3.61 1.45 2.62
CA ALA A 139 3.07 1.56 1.27
C ALA A 139 2.04 2.70 1.19
N TYR A 140 2.03 3.40 0.05
CA TYR A 140 1.10 4.48 -0.21
C TYR A 140 0.14 4.07 -1.30
N PHE A 141 -1.15 4.30 -1.07
CA PHE A 141 -2.19 3.99 -2.03
C PHE A 141 -3.10 5.18 -2.26
N THR A 142 -3.46 5.39 -3.52
CA THR A 142 -4.60 6.20 -3.92
C THR A 142 -5.72 5.27 -4.31
N PHE A 143 -6.87 5.38 -3.67
CA PHE A 143 -7.99 4.47 -3.92
C PHE A 143 -9.34 5.15 -3.78
N SER A 144 -10.30 4.64 -4.55
CA SER A 144 -11.70 5.06 -4.56
C SER A 144 -12.59 3.85 -4.35
N HIS A 145 -13.60 4.00 -3.49
CA HIS A 145 -14.69 3.04 -3.32
C HIS A 145 -16.00 3.71 -3.72
N SER A 146 -16.65 3.19 -4.75
CA SER A 146 -17.90 3.72 -5.28
C SER A 146 -19.01 2.66 -5.26
N PRO A 147 -20.27 3.05 -5.01
CA PRO A 147 -21.38 2.10 -5.03
C PRO A 147 -21.60 1.54 -6.44
N ILE A 148 -21.93 0.24 -6.52
CA ILE A 148 -22.52 -0.36 -7.71
C ILE A 148 -24.01 -0.46 -7.45
N TYR A 149 -24.80 0.25 -8.25
CA TYR A 149 -26.24 0.17 -8.20
C TYR A 149 -26.72 -1.04 -9.00
N ASP A 150 -27.65 -1.78 -8.41
CA ASP A 150 -28.37 -2.85 -9.08
C ASP A 150 -29.52 -2.30 -9.94
N GLU A 151 -30.25 -3.21 -10.57
CA GLU A 151 -31.37 -2.91 -11.44
C GLU A 151 -32.57 -2.29 -10.69
N ALA A 152 -32.64 -2.45 -9.36
CA ALA A 152 -33.65 -1.83 -8.52
C ALA A 152 -33.25 -0.43 -8.01
N GLY A 153 -32.05 0.04 -8.38
CA GLY A 153 -31.50 1.31 -7.90
C GLY A 153 -30.99 1.25 -6.47
N THR A 154 -30.80 0.05 -5.91
CA THR A 154 -30.19 -0.15 -4.60
C THR A 154 -28.71 -0.48 -4.73
N VAL A 155 -27.91 -0.24 -3.69
CA VAL A 155 -26.48 -0.56 -3.74
C VAL A 155 -26.30 -2.07 -3.60
N GLY A 156 -25.98 -2.75 -4.71
CA GLY A 156 -25.73 -4.19 -4.75
C GLY A 156 -24.28 -4.58 -4.41
N GLY A 157 -23.34 -3.63 -4.48
CA GLY A 157 -21.94 -3.88 -4.19
C GLY A 157 -21.07 -2.63 -4.18
N ILE A 158 -19.77 -2.83 -4.03
CA ILE A 158 -18.74 -1.80 -3.97
C ILE A 158 -17.73 -2.04 -5.10
N PHE A 159 -17.51 -1.02 -5.91
CA PHE A 159 -16.45 -1.00 -6.92
C PHE A 159 -15.22 -0.30 -6.35
N VAL A 160 -14.08 -0.98 -6.39
CA VAL A 160 -12.82 -0.51 -5.83
C VAL A 160 -11.81 -0.31 -6.95
N THR A 161 -11.20 0.87 -6.98
CA THR A 161 -10.04 1.16 -7.82
C THR A 161 -8.88 1.54 -6.93
N THR A 162 -7.70 1.01 -7.20
CA THR A 162 -6.52 1.22 -6.35
C THR A 162 -5.28 1.41 -7.20
N LEU A 163 -4.44 2.35 -6.80
CA LEU A 163 -3.13 2.58 -7.35
C LEU A 163 -2.12 2.64 -6.21
N GLU A 164 -1.07 1.81 -6.28
CA GLU A 164 0.07 1.97 -5.38
C GLU A 164 0.92 3.15 -5.86
N THR A 165 1.06 4.16 -5.00
CA THR A 165 1.81 5.39 -5.25
C THR A 165 3.09 5.47 -4.41
N THR A 166 3.47 4.38 -3.73
CA THR A 166 4.65 4.29 -2.86
C THR A 166 5.90 4.89 -3.50
N THR A 167 6.26 4.44 -4.70
CA THR A 167 7.46 4.93 -5.41
C THR A 167 7.40 6.43 -5.67
N ALA A 168 6.24 6.95 -6.07
CA ALA A 168 6.07 8.38 -6.36
C ALA A 168 6.20 9.22 -5.08
N VAL A 169 5.57 8.80 -3.98
CA VAL A 169 5.66 9.50 -2.69
C VAL A 169 7.09 9.50 -2.16
N LEU A 170 7.79 8.35 -2.21
CA LEU A 170 9.19 8.27 -1.76
C LEU A 170 10.13 9.11 -2.64
N GLN A 171 9.93 9.12 -3.96
CA GLN A 171 10.69 9.97 -4.86
C GLN A 171 10.46 11.46 -4.58
N GLN A 172 9.21 11.86 -4.32
CA GLN A 172 8.87 13.23 -3.97
C GLN A 172 9.53 13.66 -2.65
N ARG A 173 9.50 12.82 -1.61
CA ARG A 173 10.20 13.10 -0.33
C ARG A 173 11.70 13.26 -0.53
N ARG A 174 12.31 12.36 -1.29
CA ARG A 174 13.75 12.41 -1.59
C ARG A 174 14.13 13.67 -2.37
N LEU A 175 13.34 14.06 -3.36
CA LEU A 175 13.58 15.27 -4.14
C LEU A 175 13.42 16.53 -3.29
N ALA A 176 12.36 16.60 -2.46
CA ALA A 176 12.15 17.71 -1.54
C ALA A 176 13.31 17.88 -0.56
N LEU A 177 13.82 16.77 0.01
CA LEU A 177 14.99 16.78 0.87
C LEU A 177 16.23 17.32 0.14
N LEU A 178 16.50 16.87 -1.08
CA LEU A 178 17.63 17.35 -1.88
C LEU A 178 17.53 18.85 -2.18
N GLN A 179 16.32 19.34 -2.50
CA GLN A 179 16.06 20.77 -2.71
C GLN A 179 16.28 21.59 -1.44
N HIS A 180 15.84 21.09 -0.27
CA HIS A 180 16.09 21.75 1.01
C HIS A 180 17.59 21.81 1.34
N LEU A 181 18.33 20.72 1.11
CA LEU A 181 19.78 20.67 1.32
C LEU A 181 20.51 21.68 0.43
N THR A 182 20.20 21.75 -0.86
CA THR A 182 20.87 22.70 -1.78
C THR A 182 20.56 24.15 -1.44
N ALA A 183 19.30 24.47 -1.11
CA ALA A 183 18.90 25.82 -0.75
C ALA A 183 19.58 26.32 0.54
N GLN A 184 19.70 25.48 1.57
CA GLN A 184 20.28 25.90 2.85
C GLN A 184 21.82 25.96 2.84
N THR A 185 22.48 25.06 2.10
CA THR A 185 23.95 25.07 1.97
C THR A 185 24.46 26.27 1.15
N ALA A 186 23.66 26.78 0.21
CA ALA A 186 24.00 27.98 -0.56
C ALA A 186 23.98 29.28 0.27
N LEU A 187 23.36 29.27 1.46
CA LEU A 187 23.13 30.47 2.27
C LEU A 187 24.14 30.66 3.43
N SER A 188 25.04 29.70 3.69
CA SER A 188 25.97 29.78 4.83
C SER A 188 27.43 29.93 4.43
N ALA A 189 28.09 30.97 4.96
CA ALA A 189 29.52 31.21 4.82
C ALA A 189 30.36 30.61 5.97
N LEU A 190 29.75 30.09 7.04
CA LEU A 190 30.44 29.57 8.22
C LEU A 190 30.31 28.04 8.38
N PRO A 191 31.41 27.28 8.54
CA PRO A 191 31.38 25.81 8.67
C PRO A 191 30.50 25.26 9.80
N ALA A 192 30.39 25.99 10.92
CA ALA A 192 29.56 25.58 12.04
C ALA A 192 28.05 25.69 11.75
N GLU A 193 27.65 26.66 10.93
CA GLU A 193 26.26 26.85 10.50
C GLU A 193 25.85 25.81 9.46
N VAL A 194 26.78 25.40 8.59
CA VAL A 194 26.56 24.34 7.59
C VAL A 194 26.11 23.04 8.27
N ALA A 195 26.71 22.68 9.41
CA ALA A 195 26.34 21.47 10.14
C ALA A 195 24.89 21.50 10.65
N GLN A 196 24.46 22.64 11.19
CA GLN A 196 23.09 22.84 11.66
C GLN A 196 22.09 22.83 10.50
N HIS A 197 22.42 23.48 9.39
CA HIS A 197 21.59 23.49 8.19
C HIS A 197 21.41 22.10 7.57
N ILE A 198 22.49 21.31 7.44
CA ILE A 198 22.40 19.94 6.94
C ILE A 198 21.44 19.12 7.81
N ILE A 199 21.61 19.17 9.13
CA ILE A 199 20.77 18.40 10.06
C ILE A 199 19.31 18.90 10.04
N ALA A 200 19.08 20.21 9.97
CA ALA A 200 17.74 20.77 9.86
C ALA A 200 17.04 20.30 8.58
N ALA A 201 17.74 20.30 7.44
CA ALA A 201 17.21 19.75 6.19
C ALA A 201 16.91 18.24 6.32
N LEU A 202 17.83 17.44 6.86
CA LEU A 202 17.60 16.00 7.06
C LEU A 202 16.41 15.72 7.98
N ALA A 203 16.22 16.53 9.02
CA ALA A 203 15.09 16.42 9.94
C ALA A 203 13.73 16.68 9.27
N THR A 204 13.67 17.39 8.13
CA THR A 204 12.41 17.56 7.37
C THR A 204 11.88 16.25 6.78
N ASN A 205 12.73 15.22 6.64
CA ASN A 205 12.35 13.91 6.12
C ASN A 205 12.57 12.79 7.16
N ALA A 206 12.04 13.00 8.37
CA ALA A 206 12.16 12.05 9.48
C ALA A 206 11.53 10.67 9.21
N ALA A 207 10.63 10.57 8.22
CA ALA A 207 10.04 9.30 7.80
C ALA A 207 11.09 8.38 7.14
N ASP A 208 11.97 8.93 6.30
CA ASP A 208 13.00 8.16 5.59
C ASP A 208 14.33 8.16 6.35
N ILE A 209 14.61 9.22 7.14
CA ILE A 209 15.84 9.39 7.92
C ILE A 209 15.42 9.58 9.38
N PRO A 210 15.35 8.51 10.20
CA PRO A 210 14.84 8.63 11.57
C PRO A 210 15.74 9.44 12.50
N PHE A 211 17.04 9.51 12.18
CA PHE A 211 18.03 10.31 12.91
C PHE A 211 19.24 10.58 12.03
N ALA A 212 20.00 11.62 12.36
CA ALA A 212 21.33 11.85 11.81
C ALA A 212 22.22 12.52 12.85
N LEU A 213 23.51 12.23 12.78
CA LEU A 213 24.55 12.80 13.64
C LEU A 213 25.67 13.31 12.73
N LEU A 214 26.06 14.56 12.90
CA LEU A 214 27.16 15.16 12.14
C LEU A 214 28.32 15.48 13.07
N TYR A 215 29.44 14.81 12.81
CA TYR A 215 30.69 15.03 13.52
C TYR A 215 31.67 15.79 12.63
N THR A 216 32.35 16.78 13.19
CA THR A 216 33.48 17.43 12.52
C THR A 216 34.77 17.01 13.18
N HIS A 217 35.80 16.78 12.37
CA HIS A 217 37.15 16.48 12.83
C HIS A 217 38.09 17.60 12.41
N GLU A 218 38.77 18.20 13.38
CA GLU A 218 39.85 19.15 13.12
C GLU A 218 41.13 18.37 12.80
N PRO A 219 41.96 18.83 11.84
CA PRO A 219 43.26 18.23 11.57
C PRO A 219 44.07 18.06 12.86
N ASN A 220 44.62 16.86 13.09
CA ASN A 220 45.38 16.47 14.28
C ASN A 220 44.61 16.36 15.61
N ALA A 221 43.28 16.53 15.62
CA ALA A 221 42.50 16.28 16.83
C ALA A 221 42.39 14.76 17.09
N PRO A 222 42.52 14.29 18.35
CA PRO A 222 42.38 12.88 18.69
C PRO A 222 40.93 12.39 18.62
N GLN A 223 39.96 13.31 18.54
CA GLN A 223 38.54 13.03 18.57
C GLN A 223 37.77 13.96 17.62
N ALA A 224 36.75 13.43 16.95
CA ALA A 224 35.73 14.20 16.26
C ALA A 224 34.66 14.66 17.25
N GLN A 225 34.10 15.85 17.04
CA GLN A 225 33.10 16.44 17.93
C GLN A 225 31.73 16.46 17.25
N LEU A 226 30.69 16.10 17.99
CA LEU A 226 29.30 16.21 17.52
C LEU A 226 28.95 17.69 17.35
N ARG A 227 28.56 18.09 16.14
CA ARG A 227 28.21 19.49 15.81
C ARG A 227 26.72 19.73 15.67
N ALA A 228 26.00 18.74 15.16
CA ALA A 228 24.55 18.81 14.99
C ALA A 228 23.96 17.40 14.96
N TRP A 229 22.70 17.28 15.39
CA TRP A 229 21.99 16.00 15.46
C TRP A 229 20.48 16.20 15.39
N PHE A 230 19.75 15.15 14.99
CA PHE A 230 18.31 15.03 15.21
C PHE A 230 17.92 13.57 15.45
N GLY A 231 16.75 13.34 16.05
CA GLY A 231 16.19 11.99 16.25
C GLY A 231 16.81 11.18 17.39
N LEU A 232 18.02 11.53 17.85
CA LEU A 232 18.68 10.95 19.03
C LEU A 232 19.18 12.07 19.95
N PRO A 233 18.99 12.00 21.28
CA PRO A 233 19.51 13.01 22.20
C PRO A 233 21.04 12.96 22.26
N ALA A 234 21.70 14.11 22.19
CA ALA A 234 23.15 14.19 22.35
C ALA A 234 23.59 13.75 23.76
N GLY A 235 24.72 13.07 23.83
CA GLY A 235 25.28 12.55 25.09
C GLY A 235 24.80 11.14 25.46
N GLU A 236 23.85 10.57 24.72
CA GLU A 236 23.49 9.16 24.86
C GLU A 236 24.55 8.23 24.24
N PRO A 237 24.61 6.94 24.65
CA PRO A 237 25.53 5.97 24.06
C PRO A 237 25.41 5.86 22.52
N ALA A 238 24.22 6.13 21.98
CA ALA A 238 23.96 6.12 20.54
C ALA A 238 24.30 7.45 19.83
N ALA A 239 24.58 8.52 20.57
CA ALA A 239 24.95 9.85 20.06
C ALA A 239 25.99 10.53 20.97
N PRO A 240 27.20 9.94 21.13
CA PRO A 240 28.21 10.47 22.03
C PRO A 240 28.70 11.85 21.57
N ALA A 241 29.08 12.69 22.53
CA ALA A 241 29.57 14.05 22.25
C ALA A 241 30.88 14.04 21.43
N THR A 242 31.68 12.98 21.55
CA THR A 242 32.92 12.81 20.79
C THR A 242 33.09 11.37 20.28
N LEU A 243 33.81 11.22 19.16
CA LEU A 243 34.20 9.93 18.59
C LEU A 243 35.72 9.91 18.37
N PRO A 244 36.43 8.80 18.68
CA PRO A 244 37.86 8.69 18.36
C PRO A 244 38.11 8.67 16.84
N THR A 245 39.19 9.30 16.40
CA THR A 245 39.49 9.52 14.96
C THR A 245 40.29 8.40 14.31
N ALA A 246 40.73 7.41 15.09
CA ALA A 246 41.38 6.18 14.64
C ALA A 246 40.65 4.94 15.21
N PRO A 247 40.63 3.80 14.50
CA PRO A 247 39.96 2.60 14.99
C PRO A 247 40.83 1.93 16.07
N ALA A 248 40.55 2.19 17.34
CA ALA A 248 40.98 1.31 18.42
C ALA A 248 39.92 0.19 18.56
N GLY A 249 40.04 -0.85 17.73
CA GLY A 249 39.17 -2.03 17.82
C GLY A 249 37.82 -1.91 17.08
N PRO A 250 36.99 -2.97 17.12
CA PRO A 250 35.69 -2.99 16.44
C PRO A 250 34.85 -1.78 16.86
N PRO A 251 34.04 -1.22 15.96
CA PRO A 251 33.31 0.02 16.21
C PRO A 251 32.58 -0.03 17.56
N PRO A 252 32.60 1.04 18.36
CA PRO A 252 31.81 1.11 19.59
C PRO A 252 30.32 1.01 19.21
N GLY A 253 29.79 -0.21 19.29
CA GLY A 253 28.54 -0.60 18.61
C GLY A 253 28.39 -2.08 18.27
N ALA A 254 29.40 -2.94 18.55
CA ALA A 254 29.18 -4.39 18.67
C ALA A 254 28.30 -4.76 19.89
N GLY A 255 28.01 -3.80 20.77
CA GLY A 255 26.86 -3.87 21.66
C GLY A 255 25.59 -3.71 20.85
N ARG A 256 24.76 -4.76 20.82
CA ARG A 256 23.43 -4.78 20.17
C ARG A 256 22.79 -3.40 20.24
N TRP A 257 22.74 -2.71 19.10
CA TRP A 257 21.83 -1.59 18.85
C TRP A 257 20.51 -1.88 19.58
N PRO A 258 19.92 -0.95 20.36
CA PRO A 258 18.69 -1.21 21.08
C PRO A 258 17.65 -1.68 20.07
N ARG A 259 17.39 -2.99 20.05
CA ARG A 259 16.41 -3.60 19.15
C ARG A 259 14.99 -3.10 19.46
N GLN A 260 14.81 -2.25 20.47
CA GLN A 260 13.50 -1.71 20.87
C GLN A 260 13.01 -0.61 19.93
N PHE A 261 13.83 0.34 19.48
CA PHE A 261 13.41 1.33 18.47
C PHE A 261 13.12 0.72 17.11
N ASN A 262 13.71 -0.45 16.88
CA ASN A 262 13.68 -1.15 15.62
C ASN A 262 12.73 -2.36 15.67
N ARG A 263 12.09 -2.70 16.80
CA ARG A 263 11.10 -3.80 16.83
C ARG A 263 9.74 -3.40 16.29
N ALA A 264 9.47 -2.09 16.15
CA ALA A 264 8.28 -1.61 15.46
C ALA A 264 8.48 -1.47 13.94
N ARG A 265 9.71 -1.51 13.42
CA ARG A 265 10.03 -1.21 11.99
C ARG A 265 11.21 -2.00 11.38
N ARG A 266 11.77 -3.02 12.04
CA ARG A 266 12.70 -3.97 11.41
C ARG A 266 11.90 -5.05 10.72
N CYS A 267 11.55 -4.77 9.48
CA CYS A 267 11.64 -5.75 8.43
C CYS A 267 12.09 -4.96 7.19
N TRP A 268 13.40 -5.03 6.93
CA TRP A 268 14.02 -4.62 5.68
C TRP A 268 14.19 -5.88 4.84
#